data_AF-A0A3M7PXR8-F1
#
_entry.id   AF-A0A3M7PXR8-F1
#
_cell.length_a   1.000
_cell.length_b   1.000
_cell.length_c   1.000
_cell.angle_alpha   90.00
_cell.angle_beta   90.00
_cell.angle_gamma   90.00
#
_symmetry.space_group_name_H-M   'P 1'
#
loop_
_entity.id
_entity.type
_entity.pdbx_description
1 polymer ?
#
loop_
_entity_poly.entity_id
_entity_poly.type
_entity_poly.pdbx_seq_one_letter_code
_entity_poly.pdbx_strand_id
1 'polypeptide(L)'
;MNYKENANLKQIHHDEFIKLFEEQNSDFKWDIIQKKIFTMIRQIFEGASQELPPKGIAHNYQSRAMYAVDLMLDWKENYFGEKSIEPMLCEVNFMPDCTRACKYQPNFFNDVFNALFLDSWESTNVTKI
;
A
#
# COMPACT_ATOMS: atom_id res chain seq x y z
N MET A 1 16.06 11.98 4.03
CA MET A 1 15.29 12.05 2.76
C MET A 1 16.09 11.36 1.67
N ASN A 2 15.49 10.36 1.01
CA ASN A 2 16.11 9.54 -0.05
C ASN A 2 16.31 10.31 -1.39
N TYR A 3 16.23 11.64 -1.37
CA TYR A 3 16.23 12.51 -2.55
C TYR A 3 17.53 13.35 -2.67
N LYS A 4 18.61 12.95 -2.02
CA LYS A 4 19.91 13.61 -2.22
C LYS A 4 20.61 12.96 -3.42
N GLU A 5 21.15 13.77 -4.33
CA GLU A 5 21.83 13.31 -5.56
C GLU A 5 22.91 12.25 -5.33
N ASN A 6 23.54 12.23 -4.15
CA ASN A 6 24.60 11.28 -3.78
C ASN A 6 24.22 10.38 -2.59
N ALA A 7 22.93 10.20 -2.29
CA ALA A 7 22.53 9.24 -1.27
C ALA A 7 22.73 7.82 -1.79
N ASN A 8 23.44 7.00 -1.02
CA ASN A 8 23.49 5.57 -1.28
C ASN A 8 22.11 4.97 -0.96
N LEU A 9 21.34 4.65 -2.00
CA LEU A 9 20.00 4.09 -1.85
C LEU A 9 20.11 2.70 -1.23
N LYS A 10 19.66 2.58 0.01
CA LYS A 10 19.50 1.27 0.65
C LYS A 10 18.24 0.64 0.10
N GLN A 11 18.40 -0.47 -0.61
CA GLN A 11 17.29 -1.31 -1.02
C GLN A 11 17.04 -2.35 0.07
N ILE A 12 15.86 -2.30 0.68
CA ILE A 12 15.35 -3.35 1.57
C ILE A 12 14.25 -4.05 0.80
N HIS A 13 14.34 -5.36 0.67
CA HIS A 13 13.28 -6.13 0.03
C HIS A 13 12.09 -6.29 0.97
N HIS A 14 10.88 -6.38 0.41
CA HIS A 14 9.64 -6.46 1.19
C HIS A 14 9.59 -7.66 2.16
N ASP A 15 10.24 -8.77 1.81
CA ASP A 15 10.38 -10.00 2.61
C ASP A 15 11.36 -9.85 3.78
N GLU A 16 12.29 -8.90 3.70
CA GLU A 16 13.22 -8.55 4.79
C GLU A 16 12.68 -7.42 5.67
N PHE A 17 11.85 -6.54 5.09
CA PHE A 17 11.41 -5.30 5.73
C PHE A 17 10.74 -5.53 7.09
N ILE A 18 9.80 -6.48 7.16
CA ILE A 18 9.03 -6.74 8.39
C ILE A 18 9.96 -7.14 9.53
N LYS A 19 10.91 -8.04 9.25
CA LYS A 19 11.89 -8.50 10.24
C LYS A 19 12.74 -7.34 10.75
N LEU A 20 13.33 -6.56 9.84
CA LEU A 20 14.18 -5.43 10.22
C LEU A 20 13.41 -4.34 10.98
N PHE A 21 12.15 -4.11 10.58
CA PHE A 21 11.28 -3.15 11.24
C PHE A 21 10.98 -3.55 12.68
N GLU A 22 10.59 -4.81 12.92
CA GLU A 22 10.27 -5.30 14.27
C GLU A 22 11.53 -5.47 15.15
N GLU A 23 12.70 -5.76 14.57
CA GLU A 23 13.97 -5.75 15.30
C GLU A 23 14.34 -4.34 15.77
N GLN A 24 14.10 -3.32 14.94
CA GLN A 24 14.36 -1.92 15.29
C GLN A 24 13.31 -1.34 16.25
N ASN A 25 12.06 -1.81 16.20
CA ASN A 25 10.92 -1.27 16.93
C ASN A 25 10.19 -2.39 17.67
N SER A 26 10.84 -3.02 18.65
CA SER A 26 10.34 -4.25 19.32
C SER A 26 8.94 -4.15 19.92
N ASP A 27 8.54 -2.94 20.33
CA ASP A 27 7.23 -2.68 20.95
C ASP A 27 6.10 -2.53 19.91
N PHE A 28 6.44 -2.48 18.62
CA PHE A 28 5.50 -2.21 17.52
C PHE A 28 5.49 -3.36 16.51
N LYS A 29 4.37 -4.10 16.46
CA LYS A 29 4.17 -5.17 15.49
C LYS A 29 3.71 -4.65 14.14
N TRP A 30 4.34 -5.14 13.08
CA TRP A 30 4.04 -4.68 11.72
C TRP A 30 2.61 -5.03 11.32
N ASP A 31 2.08 -6.17 11.76
CA ASP A 31 0.72 -6.59 11.42
C ASP A 31 -0.34 -5.58 11.90
N ILE A 32 -0.11 -4.92 13.05
CA ILE A 32 -0.99 -3.87 13.58
C ILE A 32 -0.97 -2.65 12.65
N ILE A 33 0.22 -2.23 12.20
CA ILE A 33 0.39 -1.09 11.30
C ILE A 33 -0.18 -1.40 9.92
N GLN A 34 0.05 -2.61 9.41
CA GLN A 34 -0.48 -3.08 8.13
C GLN A 34 -2.01 -3.09 8.12
N LYS A 35 -2.66 -3.51 9.22
CA LYS A 35 -4.13 -3.42 9.37
C LYS A 35 -4.63 -1.98 9.28
N LYS A 36 -3.91 -1.01 9.84
CA LYS A 36 -4.24 0.42 9.71
C LYS A 36 -4.07 0.90 8.27
N ILE A 37 -3.00 0.49 7.59
CA ILE A 37 -2.78 0.80 6.16
C ILE A 37 -3.96 0.28 5.32
N PHE A 38 -4.37 -0.97 5.51
CA PHE A 38 -5.50 -1.56 4.79
C PHE A 38 -6.80 -0.82 5.06
N THR A 39 -7.05 -0.45 6.33
CA THR A 39 -8.21 0.35 6.71
C THR A 39 -8.22 1.70 6.00
N MET A 40 -7.08 2.41 5.98
CA MET A 40 -6.94 3.69 5.29
C MET A 40 -7.19 3.54 3.78
N ILE A 41 -6.58 2.55 3.11
CA ILE A 41 -6.76 2.30 1.67
C ILE A 41 -8.24 2.06 1.34
N ARG A 42 -8.91 1.22 2.13
CA ARG A 42 -10.34 0.95 1.97
C ARG A 42 -11.18 2.23 2.09
N GLN A 43 -10.95 3.02 3.14
CA GLN A 43 -11.68 4.27 3.37
C GLN A 43 -11.49 5.29 2.25
N ILE A 44 -10.30 5.35 1.63
CA ILE A 44 -10.05 6.21 0.46
C ILE A 44 -10.99 5.85 -0.68
N PHE A 45 -11.10 4.58 -1.05
CA PHE A 45 -11.94 4.14 -2.17
C PHE A 45 -13.44 4.12 -1.82
N GLU A 46 -13.81 3.83 -0.57
CA GLU A 46 -15.19 4.01 -0.09
C GLU A 46 -15.60 5.48 -0.20
N GLY A 47 -14.77 6.43 0.26
CA GLY A 47 -15.04 7.86 0.15
C GLY A 47 -15.08 8.34 -1.29
N ALA A 48 -14.12 7.93 -2.12
CA ALA A 48 -14.06 8.32 -3.53
C ALA A 48 -15.27 7.81 -4.34
N SER A 49 -15.95 6.74 -3.90
CA SER A 49 -17.11 6.16 -4.58
C SER A 49 -18.46 6.67 -4.09
N GLN A 50 -18.49 7.60 -3.13
CA GLN A 50 -19.75 8.19 -2.63
C GLN A 50 -20.44 9.12 -3.63
N GLU A 51 -19.67 9.74 -4.52
CA GLU A 51 -20.15 10.71 -5.48
C GLU A 51 -20.03 10.17 -6.91
N LEU A 52 -20.91 10.64 -7.80
CA LEU A 52 -20.82 10.29 -9.22
C LEU A 52 -19.69 11.07 -9.91
N PRO A 53 -19.18 10.57 -11.06
CA PRO A 53 -18.31 11.35 -11.93
C PRO A 53 -18.94 12.70 -12.30
N PRO A 54 -18.15 13.79 -12.35
CA PRO A 54 -16.69 13.81 -12.27
C PRO A 54 -16.11 13.95 -10.85
N LYS A 55 -16.95 14.00 -9.80
CA LYS A 55 -16.49 14.22 -8.42
C LYS A 55 -15.96 12.96 -7.74
N GLY A 56 -16.51 11.82 -8.10
CA GLY A 56 -16.09 10.52 -7.57
C GLY A 56 -15.86 9.48 -8.66
N ILE A 57 -15.52 8.27 -8.22
CA ILE A 57 -15.32 7.10 -9.05
C ILE A 57 -16.60 6.25 -9.06
N ALA A 58 -17.08 5.87 -10.23
CA ALA A 58 -18.24 5.00 -10.38
C ALA A 58 -17.85 3.59 -10.79
N HIS A 59 -18.66 2.62 -10.35
CA HIS A 59 -18.55 1.24 -10.80
C HIS A 59 -19.00 1.12 -12.26
N ASN A 60 -18.22 0.36 -13.05
CA ASN A 60 -18.61 -0.11 -14.37
C ASN A 60 -18.17 -1.58 -14.51
N TYR A 61 -19.10 -2.47 -14.84
CA TYR A 61 -18.85 -3.90 -14.98
C TYR A 61 -17.75 -4.25 -15.98
N GLN A 62 -17.57 -3.44 -17.01
CA GLN A 62 -16.56 -3.62 -18.07
C GLN A 62 -15.22 -2.96 -17.74
N SER A 63 -15.09 -2.30 -16.59
CA SER A 63 -13.88 -1.57 -16.19
C SER A 63 -13.17 -2.24 -15.02
N ARG A 64 -11.85 -2.16 -15.05
CA ARG A 64 -10.95 -2.49 -13.94
C ARG A 64 -9.89 -1.40 -13.86
N ALA A 65 -9.39 -1.14 -12.66
CA ALA A 65 -8.41 -0.10 -12.43
C ALA A 65 -7.34 -0.60 -11.46
N MET A 66 -6.11 -0.16 -11.70
CA MET A 66 -4.97 -0.40 -10.83
C MET A 66 -4.41 0.94 -10.40
N TYR A 67 -4.19 1.07 -9.10
CA TYR A 67 -3.64 2.25 -8.47
C TYR A 67 -2.39 1.87 -7.66
N ALA A 68 -1.38 2.73 -7.66
CA ALA A 68 -0.33 2.70 -6.65
C ALA A 68 -0.67 3.69 -5.55
N VAL A 69 -0.46 3.29 -4.30
CA VAL A 69 -0.66 4.13 -3.13
C VAL A 69 0.69 4.36 -2.49
N ASP A 70 1.11 5.62 -2.48
CA ASP A 70 2.31 6.04 -1.77
C ASP A 70 1.89 6.56 -0.39
N LEU A 71 2.56 6.07 0.65
CA LEU A 71 2.30 6.46 2.02
C LEU A 71 3.59 6.58 2.81
N MET A 72 3.52 7.34 3.89
CA MET A 72 4.55 7.41 4.92
C MET A 72 4.00 6.88 6.24
N LEU A 73 4.90 6.60 7.18
CA LEU A 73 4.56 6.26 8.55
C LEU A 73 4.96 7.42 9.45
N ASP A 74 4.06 7.84 10.33
CA ASP A 74 4.30 8.91 11.28
C ASP A 74 4.14 8.42 12.72
N TRP A 75 4.96 8.96 13.61
CA TRP A 75 4.87 8.71 15.04
C TRP A 75 3.85 9.65 15.65
N LYS A 76 2.82 9.09 16.27
CA LYS A 76 1.84 9.84 17.05
C LYS A 76 1.99 9.50 18.52
N GLU A 77 1.60 10.44 19.36
CA GLU A 77 1.55 10.28 20.80
C GLU A 77 0.20 10.80 21.28
N ASN A 78 -0.49 10.00 22.09
CA ASN A 78 -1.78 10.41 22.66
C ASN A 78 -1.59 11.23 23.95
N TYR A 79 -2.69 11.72 24.52
CA TYR A 79 -2.67 12.50 25.77
C TYR A 79 -2.06 11.76 26.97
N PHE A 80 -2.01 10.43 26.94
CA PHE A 80 -1.43 9.59 27.99
C PHE A 80 0.05 9.25 27.73
N GLY A 81 0.66 9.79 26.67
CA GLY A 81 2.05 9.51 26.30
C GLY A 81 2.26 8.19 25.57
N GLU A 82 1.19 7.49 25.18
CA GLU A 82 1.30 6.25 24.42
C GLU A 82 1.61 6.57 22.97
N LYS A 83 2.69 5.96 22.47
CA LYS A 83 3.11 6.12 21.09
C LYS A 83 2.37 5.15 20.18
N SER A 84 2.03 5.61 18.99
CA SER A 84 1.54 4.77 17.91
C SER A 84 2.22 5.16 16.60
N ILE A 85 2.25 4.21 15.68
CA ILE A 85 2.62 4.47 14.29
C ILE A 85 1.33 4.51 13.48
N GLU A 86 1.13 5.59 12.73
CA GLU A 86 -0.03 5.81 11.88
C GLU A 86 0.39 5.96 10.41
N PRO A 87 -0.36 5.37 9.46
CA PRO A 87 -0.12 5.59 8.04
C PRO A 87 -0.61 6.98 7.62
N MET A 88 0.19 7.64 6.78
CA MET A 88 -0.11 8.95 6.21
C MET A 88 -0.12 8.81 4.68
N LEU A 89 -1.29 9.03 4.07
CA LEU A 89 -1.42 9.02 2.61
C LEU A 89 -0.63 10.18 1.99
N CYS A 90 0.18 9.88 0.98
CA CYS A 90 0.86 10.89 0.17
C CYS A 90 0.12 11.12 -1.15
N GLU A 91 -0.05 10.05 -1.93
CA GLU A 91 -0.67 10.12 -3.25
C GLU A 91 -1.27 8.77 -3.68
N VAL A 92 -2.20 8.84 -4.62
CA VAL A 92 -2.81 7.69 -5.29
C VAL A 92 -2.68 7.89 -6.80
N ASN A 93 -1.88 7.06 -7.44
CA ASN A 93 -1.54 7.19 -8.86
C ASN A 93 -2.32 6.15 -9.70
N PHE A 94 -3.11 6.63 -10.66
CA PHE A 94 -3.75 5.76 -11.66
C PHE A 94 -2.75 5.38 -12.75
N MET A 95 -2.76 4.11 -13.18
CA MET A 95 -1.81 3.55 -14.14
C MET A 95 -0.33 3.75 -13.71
N PRO A 96 0.07 3.20 -12.55
CA PRO A 96 1.41 3.40 -12.04
C PRO A 96 2.47 2.70 -12.89
N ASP A 97 3.72 3.20 -12.83
CA ASP A 97 4.88 2.49 -13.39
C ASP A 97 5.19 1.22 -12.57
N CYS A 98 5.05 0.07 -13.21
CA CYS A 98 5.28 -1.23 -12.59
C CYS A 98 6.65 -1.85 -12.95
N THR A 99 7.57 -1.09 -13.57
CA THR A 99 8.90 -1.60 -13.98
C THR A 99 9.65 -2.22 -12.81
N ARG A 100 9.64 -1.54 -11.65
CA ARG A 100 10.29 -2.04 -10.44
C ARG A 100 9.59 -3.27 -9.85
N ALA A 101 8.25 -3.29 -9.89
CA ALA A 101 7.48 -4.43 -9.41
C ALA A 101 7.77 -5.68 -10.25
N CYS A 102 7.74 -5.58 -11.58
CA CYS A 102 8.08 -6.68 -12.48
C CYS A 102 9.51 -7.20 -12.31
N LYS A 103 10.46 -6.30 -11.99
CA LYS A 103 11.86 -6.68 -11.74
C LYS A 103 12.00 -7.60 -10.53
N TYR A 104 11.26 -7.34 -9.45
CA TYR A 104 11.39 -8.07 -8.19
C TYR A 104 10.32 -9.15 -7.97
N GLN A 105 9.22 -9.08 -8.73
CA GLN A 105 8.11 -10.01 -8.69
C GLN A 105 7.79 -10.45 -10.13
N PRO A 106 8.43 -11.52 -10.65
CA PRO A 106 8.25 -11.96 -12.04
C PRO A 106 6.80 -12.27 -12.41
N ASN A 107 5.98 -12.69 -11.44
CA ASN A 107 4.57 -13.01 -11.63
C ASN A 107 3.63 -11.81 -11.38
N PHE A 108 4.15 -10.59 -11.19
CA PHE A 108 3.37 -9.43 -10.78
C PHE A 108 2.10 -9.21 -11.62
N PHE A 109 2.23 -9.16 -12.95
CA PHE A 109 1.07 -8.96 -13.82
C PHE A 109 0.14 -10.18 -13.87
N ASN A 110 0.66 -11.40 -13.68
CA ASN A 110 -0.19 -12.58 -13.58
C ASN A 110 -1.08 -12.47 -12.33
N ASP A 111 -0.51 -12.07 -11.19
CA ASP A 111 -1.25 -11.84 -9.94
C ASP A 111 -2.31 -10.74 -10.12
N VAL A 112 -1.95 -9.62 -10.78
CA VAL A 112 -2.89 -8.53 -11.09
C VAL A 112 -4.04 -8.99 -12.00
N PHE A 113 -3.74 -9.72 -13.09
CA PHE A 113 -4.77 -10.19 -14.01
C PHE A 113 -5.70 -11.23 -13.36
N ASN A 114 -5.14 -12.14 -12.55
CA ASN A 114 -5.93 -13.11 -11.79
C ASN A 114 -6.92 -12.41 -10.85
N ALA A 115 -6.46 -11.39 -10.13
CA ALA A 115 -7.29 -10.62 -9.21
C ALA A 115 -8.35 -9.77 -9.94
N LEU A 116 -7.99 -9.10 -11.03
CA LEU A 116 -8.90 -8.18 -11.71
C LEU A 116 -9.92 -8.89 -12.62
N PHE A 117 -9.56 -10.01 -13.24
CA PHE A 117 -10.37 -10.60 -14.33
C PHE A 117 -10.85 -12.03 -14.07
N LEU A 118 -10.22 -12.77 -13.15
CA LEU A 118 -10.57 -14.17 -12.87
C LEU A 118 -11.17 -14.37 -11.47
N ASP A 119 -11.34 -13.28 -10.70
CA ASP A 119 -11.78 -13.31 -9.30
C ASP A 119 -10.97 -14.31 -8.45
N SER A 120 -9.69 -14.50 -8.79
CA SER A 120 -8.78 -15.40 -8.11
C SER A 120 -7.77 -14.62 -7.26
N TRP A 121 -7.76 -14.95 -5.97
CA TRP A 121 -6.94 -14.30 -4.94
C TRP A 121 -5.96 -15.31 -4.31
N GLU A 122 -5.76 -16.46 -4.95
CA GLU A 122 -4.98 -17.58 -4.41
C GLU A 122 -3.47 -17.32 -4.37
N SER A 123 -3.01 -16.22 -5.00
CA SER A 123 -1.62 -15.79 -4.93
C SER A 123 -1.27 -15.26 -3.54
N THR A 124 -0.10 -15.63 -3.03
CA THR A 124 0.44 -15.13 -1.75
C THR A 124 0.66 -13.62 -1.73
N ASN A 125 0.67 -12.98 -2.90
CA ASN A 125 0.96 -11.56 -3.07
C ASN A 125 -0.31 -10.68 -3.13
N VAL A 126 -1.50 -11.29 -3.04
CA VAL A 126 -2.77 -10.59 -3.13
C VAL A 126 -3.51 -10.68 -1.80
N THR A 127 -3.94 -9.54 -1.26
CA THR A 127 -4.78 -9.48 -0.06
C THR A 127 -6.06 -8.72 -0.38
N LYS A 128 -7.20 -9.36 -0.10
CA LYS A 128 -8.51 -8.71 -0.19
C LYS A 128 -8.78 -7.94 1.11
N ILE A 129 -9.07 -6.64 0.99
CA ILE A 129 -9.27 -5.69 2.11
C ILE A 129 -10.64 -5.02 2.04
#